data_AF-A0A9P4RCV6-F1
#
_entry.id   AF-A0A9P4RCV6-F1
#
_cell.length_a   1.000
_cell.length_b   1.000
_cell.length_c   1.000
_cell.angle_alpha   90.00
_cell.angle_beta   90.00
_cell.angle_gamma   90.00
#
_symmetry.space_group_name_H-M   'P 1'
#
loop_
_entity.id
_entity.type
_entity.pdbx_description
1 polymer ?
#
loop_
_entity_poly.entity_id
_entity_poly.type
_entity_poly.pdbx_seq_one_letter_code
_entity_poly.pdbx_strand_id
1 'polypeptide(L)'
;MFFTALAIIGGAGLATAHPFVARDVAAFPAGTSWDILLSKGDAIGNIKQKVVAEHFAVIDIDLFDTDKASVQEMKSSKQVICYFSAGSKEGWRPDAGDFKQGDTGKGLDGWPDEVWVNVKSQNVRNIMSKRIKLAADNGCTAIDPDNVDGFDGSQDGFGYGKSAYVDYVKFLAQQAKDNGLAMGLKNAVDLIPDVVNDVQFAVNEQCHQYSGECALYKPFTDANKAVFNIEYGGNHCDNPSGVKLSTLIKPEDQGLNTLGGACAGQNPGTPSNGNSPAPSKTTATPVQTSRAAVSQPPSNQAPQPTPTNTGEEQGEPEEGEPEEGEPEENEPPAPQPTKTHQWGGFATSKPKPRPWGYHNRPHWGGYHSSQAGHHNNNDDDDDE
;
A
#
# COMPACT_ATOMS: atom_id res chain seq x y z
N MET A 1 17.03 3.21 86.07
CA MET A 1 15.97 3.85 85.26
C MET A 1 16.25 3.49 83.80
N PHE A 2 15.25 2.95 83.12
CA PHE A 2 15.36 2.27 81.82
C PHE A 2 15.71 3.24 80.67
N PHE A 3 16.66 2.85 79.82
CA PHE A 3 16.87 3.45 78.50
C PHE A 3 15.92 2.77 77.51
N THR A 4 15.00 3.53 76.90
CA THR A 4 14.15 3.05 75.81
C THR A 4 14.78 3.48 74.49
N ALA A 5 15.33 2.52 73.74
CA ALA A 5 15.78 2.73 72.37
C ALA A 5 14.56 2.67 71.44
N LEU A 6 14.31 3.74 70.69
CA LEU A 6 13.26 3.81 69.67
C LEU A 6 13.84 3.27 68.35
N ALA A 7 13.44 2.06 67.96
CA ALA A 7 13.79 1.48 66.66
C ALA A 7 12.83 2.04 65.59
N ILE A 8 13.36 2.83 64.66
CA ILE A 8 12.64 3.25 63.46
C ILE A 8 12.78 2.14 62.43
N ILE A 9 11.73 1.35 62.24
CA ILE A 9 11.63 0.36 61.17
C ILE A 9 11.19 1.10 59.90
N GLY A 10 12.13 1.38 59.01
CA GLY A 10 11.83 1.87 57.66
C GLY A 10 11.19 0.75 56.84
N GLY A 11 9.88 0.87 56.57
CA GLY A 11 9.18 0.00 55.63
C GLY A 11 9.57 0.35 54.20
N ALA A 12 10.50 -0.38 53.61
CA ALA A 12 10.72 -0.37 52.17
C ALA A 12 9.50 -1.04 51.50
N GLY A 13 8.56 -0.23 51.03
CA GLY A 13 7.49 -0.70 50.17
C GLY A 13 8.09 -1.19 48.85
N LEU A 14 8.18 -2.51 48.67
CA LEU A 14 8.42 -3.12 47.38
C LEU A 14 7.23 -2.80 46.49
N ALA A 15 7.33 -1.73 45.68
CA ALA A 15 6.45 -1.53 44.56
C ALA A 15 6.67 -2.71 43.60
N THR A 16 5.73 -3.65 43.59
CA THR A 16 5.69 -4.72 42.60
C THR A 16 5.54 -4.06 41.23
N ALA A 17 6.64 -3.93 40.50
CA ALA A 17 6.60 -3.61 39.09
C ALA A 17 5.82 -4.73 38.40
N HIS A 18 4.57 -4.45 38.03
CA HIS A 18 3.83 -5.35 37.16
C HIS A 18 4.62 -5.44 35.86
N PRO A 19 4.99 -6.63 35.38
CA PRO A 19 5.58 -6.76 34.07
C PRO A 19 4.63 -6.11 33.07
N PHE A 20 5.14 -5.18 32.25
CA PHE A 20 4.43 -4.71 31.08
C PHE A 20 4.17 -5.92 30.19
N VAL A 21 2.99 -6.52 30.32
CA VAL A 21 2.50 -7.44 29.30
C VAL A 21 2.24 -6.56 28.09
N ALA A 22 3.15 -6.61 27.12
CA ALA A 22 2.90 -6.00 25.82
C ALA A 22 1.55 -6.54 25.34
N ARG A 23 0.54 -5.67 25.26
CA ARG A 23 -0.74 -6.06 24.67
C ARG A 23 -0.48 -6.26 23.19
N ASP A 24 -0.81 -7.44 22.68
CA ASP A 24 -0.85 -7.65 21.24
C ASP A 24 -1.82 -6.63 20.63
N VAL A 25 -1.38 -6.01 19.53
CA VAL A 25 -2.21 -5.09 18.75
C VAL A 25 -3.32 -5.86 18.05
N ALA A 26 -4.37 -5.15 17.61
CA ALA A 26 -5.51 -5.77 16.96
C ALA A 26 -5.10 -6.58 15.71
N ALA A 27 -5.68 -7.78 15.57
CA ALA A 27 -5.51 -8.60 14.38
C ALA A 27 -6.59 -8.29 13.33
N PHE A 28 -6.23 -8.46 12.06
CA PHE A 28 -7.11 -8.31 10.90
C PHE A 28 -7.01 -9.59 10.06
N PRO A 29 -7.83 -10.62 10.33
CA PRO A 29 -7.73 -11.91 9.64
C PRO A 29 -7.94 -11.81 8.12
N ALA A 30 -7.34 -12.73 7.36
CA ALA A 30 -7.52 -12.78 5.91
C ALA A 30 -9.02 -12.94 5.54
N GLY A 31 -9.51 -12.11 4.60
CA GLY A 31 -10.92 -12.07 4.20
C GLY A 31 -11.84 -11.23 5.09
N THR A 32 -11.28 -10.42 6.01
CA THR A 32 -12.07 -9.48 6.81
C THR A 32 -12.77 -8.45 5.91
N SER A 33 -14.10 -8.36 6.01
CA SER A 33 -14.88 -7.35 5.30
C SER A 33 -14.54 -5.94 5.77
N TRP A 34 -14.45 -5.00 4.84
CA TRP A 34 -14.06 -3.63 5.13
C TRP A 34 -14.74 -2.63 4.21
N ASP A 35 -14.54 -1.35 4.51
CA ASP A 35 -14.82 -0.23 3.62
C ASP A 35 -13.78 0.87 3.86
N ILE A 36 -13.70 1.85 2.96
CA ILE A 36 -12.80 3.00 3.05
C ILE A 36 -13.51 4.28 2.59
N LEU A 37 -13.22 5.37 3.31
CA LEU A 37 -13.82 6.67 3.09
C LEU A 37 -12.89 7.82 3.53
N LEU A 38 -12.19 8.44 2.58
CA LEU A 38 -11.14 9.45 2.84
C LEU A 38 -11.57 10.89 2.46
N SER A 39 -12.87 11.12 2.21
CA SER A 39 -13.34 12.38 1.63
C SER A 39 -13.12 13.61 2.52
N LYS A 40 -12.70 14.71 1.86
CA LYS A 40 -12.71 16.07 2.38
C LYS A 40 -14.11 16.70 2.30
N GLY A 41 -14.57 17.29 3.42
CA GLY A 41 -15.70 18.22 3.48
C GLY A 41 -17.07 17.59 3.76
N ASP A 42 -18.11 18.44 3.82
CA ASP A 42 -19.49 18.09 4.23
C ASP A 42 -20.20 17.07 3.33
N ALA A 43 -19.56 16.60 2.24
CA ALA A 43 -20.13 15.72 1.23
C ALA A 43 -20.69 14.41 1.80
N ILE A 44 -20.16 13.97 2.95
CA ILE A 44 -20.58 12.72 3.58
C ILE A 44 -21.64 12.95 4.67
N GLY A 45 -22.03 14.18 4.98
CA GLY A 45 -23.04 14.43 6.01
C GLY A 45 -22.70 13.68 7.31
N ASN A 46 -23.66 12.92 7.86
CA ASN A 46 -23.44 12.14 9.07
C ASN A 46 -22.71 10.80 8.78
N ILE A 47 -21.39 10.87 8.51
CA ILE A 47 -20.52 9.72 8.20
C ILE A 47 -20.69 8.57 9.18
N LYS A 48 -20.72 8.86 10.49
CA LYS A 48 -20.89 7.87 11.55
C LYS A 48 -22.20 7.08 11.42
N GLN A 49 -23.33 7.74 11.12
CA GLN A 49 -24.61 7.04 10.95
C GLN A 49 -24.57 6.10 9.75
N LYS A 50 -23.94 6.53 8.66
CA LYS A 50 -23.78 5.68 7.46
C LYS A 50 -22.90 4.47 7.78
N VAL A 51 -21.72 4.69 8.34
CA VAL A 51 -20.78 3.60 8.67
C VAL A 51 -21.36 2.60 9.66
N VAL A 52 -22.07 3.06 10.69
CA VAL A 52 -22.69 2.18 11.69
C VAL A 52 -23.83 1.35 11.09
N ALA A 53 -24.53 1.87 10.09
CA ALA A 53 -25.63 1.16 9.43
C ALA A 53 -25.16 0.06 8.45
N GLU A 54 -23.92 0.14 7.96
CA GLU A 54 -23.37 -0.82 6.99
C GLU A 54 -22.83 -2.10 7.64
N HIS A 55 -22.78 -3.19 6.87
CA HIS A 55 -22.50 -4.54 7.36
C HIS A 55 -21.06 -5.05 7.12
N PHE A 56 -20.04 -4.21 7.28
CA PHE A 56 -18.62 -4.63 7.29
C PHE A 56 -18.01 -4.60 8.70
N ALA A 57 -16.85 -5.22 8.89
CA ALA A 57 -16.15 -5.30 10.18
C ALA A 57 -15.17 -4.14 10.41
N VAL A 58 -14.56 -3.63 9.33
CA VAL A 58 -13.48 -2.65 9.36
C VAL A 58 -13.89 -1.41 8.55
N ILE A 59 -13.56 -0.22 9.02
CA ILE A 59 -13.67 1.02 8.25
C ILE A 59 -12.33 1.74 8.28
N ASP A 60 -11.87 2.19 7.12
CA ASP A 60 -10.74 3.10 7.00
C ASP A 60 -11.22 4.54 6.69
N ILE A 61 -10.74 5.50 7.46
CA ILE A 61 -11.16 6.90 7.45
C ILE A 61 -9.97 7.84 7.59
N ASP A 62 -10.12 9.06 7.10
CA ASP A 62 -9.11 10.09 7.27
C ASP A 62 -8.95 10.49 8.76
N LEU A 63 -7.69 10.51 9.23
CA LEU A 63 -7.31 10.85 10.61
C LEU A 63 -7.67 12.29 11.01
N PHE A 64 -7.52 13.25 10.10
CA PHE A 64 -7.67 14.68 10.39
C PHE A 64 -9.09 15.18 10.11
N ASP A 65 -9.76 14.61 9.11
CA ASP A 65 -11.10 15.03 8.68
C ASP A 65 -12.22 14.33 9.47
N THR A 66 -11.88 13.36 10.33
CA THR A 66 -12.83 12.69 11.23
C THR A 66 -12.58 13.06 12.69
N ASP A 67 -13.58 13.65 13.35
CA ASP A 67 -13.45 14.00 14.76
C ASP A 67 -13.38 12.78 15.69
N LYS A 68 -12.76 12.96 16.86
CA LYS A 68 -12.61 11.93 17.89
C LYS A 68 -13.92 11.28 18.31
N ALA A 69 -15.00 12.06 18.40
CA ALA A 69 -16.30 11.54 18.83
C ALA A 69 -16.86 10.53 17.80
N SER A 70 -16.73 10.85 16.51
CA SER A 70 -17.14 9.98 15.40
C SER A 70 -16.29 8.72 15.34
N VAL A 71 -14.97 8.83 15.52
CA VAL A 71 -14.07 7.66 15.63
C VAL A 71 -14.50 6.73 16.76
N GLN A 72 -14.73 7.27 17.96
CA GLN A 72 -15.14 6.49 19.12
C GLN A 72 -16.52 5.84 18.96
N GLU A 73 -17.46 6.54 18.32
CA GLU A 73 -18.79 6.00 18.02
C GLU A 73 -18.69 4.83 17.03
N MET A 74 -17.93 4.95 15.95
CA MET A 74 -17.70 3.86 14.99
C MET A 74 -17.00 2.67 15.64
N LYS A 75 -16.03 2.93 16.54
CA LYS A 75 -15.30 1.88 17.30
C LYS A 75 -16.22 1.01 18.17
N SER A 76 -17.43 1.47 18.50
CA SER A 76 -18.39 0.66 19.26
C SER A 76 -18.86 -0.59 18.52
N SER A 77 -18.73 -0.61 17.18
CA SER A 77 -19.18 -1.72 16.34
C SER A 77 -18.20 -2.13 15.22
N LYS A 78 -17.17 -1.33 14.96
CA LYS A 78 -16.16 -1.55 13.90
C LYS A 78 -14.74 -1.55 14.47
N GLN A 79 -13.82 -2.20 13.77
CA GLN A 79 -12.41 -1.82 13.87
C GLN A 79 -12.19 -0.60 12.96
N VAL A 80 -11.61 0.46 13.52
CA VAL A 80 -11.41 1.73 12.80
C VAL A 80 -9.94 1.89 12.44
N ILE A 81 -9.62 1.93 11.15
CA ILE A 81 -8.32 2.29 10.61
C ILE A 81 -8.33 3.80 10.37
N CYS A 82 -7.25 4.48 10.72
CA CYS A 82 -7.08 5.90 10.48
C CYS A 82 -5.96 6.15 9.49
N TYR A 83 -6.36 6.57 8.28
CA TYR A 83 -5.51 6.99 7.19
C TYR A 83 -4.78 8.29 7.48
N PHE A 84 -3.52 8.36 7.09
CA PHE A 84 -2.80 9.61 6.86
C PHE A 84 -1.63 9.35 5.91
N SER A 85 -1.21 10.35 5.14
CA SER A 85 0.03 10.19 4.37
C SER A 85 1.26 10.24 5.28
N ALA A 86 2.09 9.19 5.22
CA ALA A 86 3.34 9.11 5.97
C ALA A 86 4.57 9.43 5.10
N GLY A 87 4.47 9.24 3.78
CA GLY A 87 5.54 9.53 2.83
C GLY A 87 5.37 10.82 2.04
N SER A 88 4.30 11.58 2.27
CA SER A 88 4.13 12.91 1.68
C SER A 88 3.71 13.96 2.72
N LYS A 89 3.98 15.23 2.40
CA LYS A 89 3.44 16.41 3.06
C LYS A 89 2.31 16.95 2.21
N GLU A 90 1.11 16.83 2.74
CA GLU A 90 -0.11 17.43 2.23
C GLU A 90 -0.25 18.88 2.74
N GLY A 91 -0.20 19.87 1.86
CA GLY A 91 -0.13 21.29 2.22
C GLY A 91 -1.34 21.84 2.99
N TRP A 92 -2.47 21.14 2.97
CA TRP A 92 -3.71 21.51 3.66
C TRP A 92 -3.83 20.95 5.08
N ARG A 93 -2.93 20.04 5.50
CA ARG A 93 -3.00 19.46 6.85
C ARG A 93 -2.63 20.51 7.90
N PRO A 94 -3.27 20.47 9.08
CA PRO A 94 -3.03 21.48 10.12
C PRO A 94 -1.59 21.48 10.64
N ASP A 95 -0.85 20.39 10.47
CA ASP A 95 0.56 20.24 10.84
C ASP A 95 1.54 20.44 9.66
N ALA A 96 1.07 20.89 8.48
CA ALA A 96 1.94 21.11 7.32
C ALA A 96 3.07 22.11 7.59
N GLY A 97 2.87 23.04 8.54
CA GLY A 97 3.89 24.00 8.99
C GLY A 97 5.00 23.41 9.88
N ASP A 98 4.85 22.18 10.37
CA ASP A 98 5.88 21.52 11.21
C ASP A 98 7.05 20.98 10.38
N PHE A 99 6.86 20.79 9.07
CA PHE A 99 7.90 20.35 8.13
C PHE A 99 8.90 21.48 7.87
N LYS A 100 10.19 21.18 8.00
CA LYS A 100 11.30 22.13 7.87
C LYS A 100 11.97 22.01 6.51
N GLN A 101 12.87 22.96 6.24
CA GLN A 101 13.76 22.85 5.10
C GLN A 101 14.55 21.53 5.16
N GLY A 102 14.58 20.79 4.04
CA GLY A 102 15.23 19.48 3.94
C GLY A 102 14.33 18.29 4.29
N ASP A 103 13.11 18.52 4.79
CA ASP A 103 12.14 17.47 5.06
C ASP A 103 11.29 17.08 3.84
N THR A 104 11.26 17.89 2.80
CA THR A 104 10.41 17.67 1.61
C THR A 104 11.24 17.51 0.34
N GLY A 105 10.79 16.63 -0.55
CA GLY A 105 11.41 16.29 -1.81
C GLY A 105 10.60 16.78 -3.01
N LYS A 106 10.50 15.95 -4.05
CA LYS A 106 9.75 16.26 -5.28
C LYS A 106 8.24 16.38 -5.00
N GLY A 107 7.55 17.10 -5.88
CA GLY A 107 6.08 17.05 -5.93
C GLY A 107 5.59 15.62 -6.12
N LEU A 108 4.55 15.26 -5.38
CA LEU A 108 3.80 14.04 -5.65
C LEU A 108 3.00 14.32 -6.92
N ASP A 109 3.34 13.59 -7.98
CA ASP A 109 2.72 13.85 -9.27
C ASP A 109 1.21 13.54 -9.19
N GLY A 110 0.40 14.22 -10.00
CA GLY A 110 -1.07 14.17 -9.94
C GLY A 110 -1.74 14.79 -8.70
N TRP A 111 -0.99 15.17 -7.66
CA TRP A 111 -1.51 15.73 -6.41
C TRP A 111 -0.93 17.13 -6.14
N PRO A 112 -1.62 18.20 -6.58
CA PRO A 112 -1.21 19.57 -6.27
C PRO A 112 -1.11 19.81 -4.77
N ASP A 113 -0.13 20.61 -4.36
CA ASP A 113 0.19 20.91 -2.95
C ASP A 113 0.60 19.71 -2.09
N GLU A 114 0.98 18.61 -2.74
CA GLU A 114 1.52 17.43 -2.08
C GLU A 114 2.96 17.18 -2.57
N VAL A 115 3.87 16.92 -1.62
CA VAL A 115 5.29 16.70 -1.88
C VAL A 115 5.78 15.51 -1.09
N TRP A 116 6.69 14.72 -1.65
CA TRP A 116 7.35 13.64 -0.94
C TRP A 116 8.10 14.14 0.30
N VAL A 117 8.26 13.31 1.32
CA VAL A 117 9.03 13.64 2.52
C VAL A 117 10.32 12.84 2.61
N ASN A 118 11.31 13.42 3.28
CA ASN A 118 12.56 12.76 3.60
C ASN A 118 12.32 11.74 4.72
N VAL A 119 12.13 10.47 4.37
CA VAL A 119 11.89 9.38 5.33
C VAL A 119 13.06 9.10 6.30
N LYS A 120 14.26 9.64 6.02
CA LYS A 120 15.42 9.60 6.92
C LYS A 120 15.49 10.80 7.88
N SER A 121 14.67 11.83 7.66
CA SER A 121 14.65 13.00 8.55
C SER A 121 14.05 12.64 9.91
N GLN A 122 14.77 13.02 10.97
CA GLN A 122 14.26 12.90 12.33
C GLN A 122 13.04 13.81 12.57
N ASN A 123 12.96 14.97 11.90
CA ASN A 123 11.80 15.85 12.04
C ASN A 123 10.54 15.22 11.43
N VAL A 124 10.66 14.62 10.24
CA VAL A 124 9.57 13.83 9.61
C VAL A 124 9.13 12.69 10.52
N ARG A 125 10.07 11.92 11.08
CA ARG A 125 9.76 10.84 12.03
C ARG A 125 9.04 11.34 13.28
N ASN A 126 9.44 12.49 13.81
CA ASN A 126 8.75 13.11 14.94
C ASN A 126 7.31 13.55 14.57
N ILE A 127 7.11 14.11 13.37
CA ILE A 127 5.77 14.47 12.87
C ILE A 127 4.89 13.22 12.77
N MET A 128 5.39 12.15 12.16
CA MET A 128 4.62 10.90 12.05
C MET A 128 4.33 10.27 13.41
N SER A 129 5.27 10.34 14.35
CA SER A 129 5.02 9.90 15.74
C SER A 129 3.86 10.67 16.39
N LYS A 130 3.76 11.99 16.14
CA LYS A 130 2.61 12.80 16.60
C LYS A 130 1.31 12.37 15.92
N ARG A 131 1.31 12.10 14.61
CA ARG A 131 0.13 11.62 13.87
C ARG A 131 -0.35 10.25 14.37
N ILE A 132 0.57 9.32 14.61
CA ILE A 132 0.28 8.00 15.18
C ILE A 132 -0.30 8.14 16.59
N LYS A 133 0.29 9.00 17.43
CA LYS A 133 -0.26 9.31 18.75
C LYS A 133 -1.66 9.92 18.66
N LEU A 134 -1.90 10.83 17.70
CA LEU A 134 -3.23 11.40 17.47
C LEU A 134 -4.25 10.32 17.10
N ALA A 135 -3.89 9.34 16.25
CA ALA A 135 -4.75 8.22 15.92
C ALA A 135 -5.11 7.39 17.18
N ALA A 136 -4.13 7.12 18.05
CA ALA A 136 -4.38 6.43 19.31
C ALA A 136 -5.28 7.25 20.24
N ASP A 137 -5.02 8.55 20.37
CA ASP A 137 -5.79 9.47 21.21
C ASP A 137 -7.24 9.63 20.70
N ASN A 138 -7.47 9.55 19.38
CA ASN A 138 -8.80 9.54 18.76
C ASN A 138 -9.53 8.20 18.96
N GLY A 139 -8.79 7.14 19.28
CA GLY A 139 -9.33 5.81 19.54
C GLY A 139 -9.31 4.90 18.34
N CYS A 140 -8.51 5.18 17.31
CA CYS A 140 -8.32 4.27 16.18
C CYS A 140 -7.86 2.88 16.68
N THR A 141 -8.13 1.86 15.88
CA THR A 141 -7.69 0.48 16.09
C THR A 141 -6.36 0.22 15.37
N ALA A 142 -6.18 0.86 14.22
CA ALA A 142 -4.97 0.78 13.42
C ALA A 142 -4.75 2.08 12.63
N ILE A 143 -3.62 2.13 11.92
CA ILE A 143 -3.27 3.21 10.98
C ILE A 143 -3.04 2.65 9.57
N ASP A 144 -3.38 3.45 8.56
CA ASP A 144 -3.03 3.26 7.14
C ASP A 144 -2.07 4.38 6.68
N PRO A 145 -0.74 4.21 6.84
CA PRO A 145 0.24 5.21 6.45
C PRO A 145 0.51 5.14 4.94
N ASP A 146 0.05 6.16 4.21
CA ASP A 146 0.17 6.21 2.74
C ASP A 146 1.56 6.65 2.25
N ASN A 147 1.80 6.45 0.95
CA ASN A 147 2.98 6.90 0.22
C ASN A 147 4.31 6.33 0.76
N VAL A 148 4.33 5.08 1.22
CA VAL A 148 5.57 4.42 1.70
C VAL A 148 6.39 3.73 0.60
N ASP A 149 6.23 4.19 -0.64
CA ASP A 149 6.80 3.63 -1.87
C ASP A 149 7.63 4.63 -2.69
N GLY A 150 8.04 5.75 -2.10
CA GLY A 150 8.79 6.80 -2.80
C GLY A 150 10.19 6.39 -3.33
N PHE A 151 10.70 5.22 -2.93
CA PHE A 151 11.92 4.62 -3.50
C PHE A 151 11.73 4.21 -4.96
N ASP A 152 10.50 3.92 -5.38
CA ASP A 152 10.25 3.49 -6.73
C ASP A 152 10.55 4.61 -7.73
N GLY A 153 11.37 4.31 -8.74
CA GLY A 153 11.80 5.30 -9.72
C GLY A 153 12.47 6.55 -9.12
N SER A 154 12.87 6.53 -7.84
CA SER A 154 13.32 7.73 -7.11
C SER A 154 12.34 8.90 -7.21
N GLN A 155 11.04 8.59 -7.15
CA GLN A 155 9.97 9.57 -7.21
C GLN A 155 10.01 10.56 -6.03
N ASP A 156 10.58 10.15 -4.89
CA ASP A 156 10.79 11.03 -3.73
C ASP A 156 11.74 12.22 -3.97
N GLY A 157 12.65 12.08 -4.94
CA GLY A 157 13.68 13.09 -5.22
C GLY A 157 14.91 13.03 -4.34
N PHE A 158 15.02 12.06 -3.43
CA PHE A 158 16.17 11.84 -2.57
C PHE A 158 17.08 10.72 -3.06
N GLY A 159 16.62 9.89 -4.01
CA GLY A 159 17.38 8.76 -4.54
C GLY A 159 17.52 7.62 -3.53
N TYR A 160 16.58 7.51 -2.60
CA TYR A 160 16.61 6.47 -1.60
C TYR A 160 16.18 5.12 -2.19
N GLY A 161 16.93 4.07 -1.86
CA GLY A 161 16.55 2.70 -2.20
C GLY A 161 15.56 2.10 -1.22
N LYS A 162 15.08 0.88 -1.54
CA LYS A 162 14.13 0.09 -0.73
C LYS A 162 14.48 0.04 0.76
N SER A 163 15.76 -0.12 1.10
CA SER A 163 16.21 -0.24 2.50
C SER A 163 15.86 0.96 3.38
N ALA A 164 15.82 2.18 2.82
CA ALA A 164 15.40 3.36 3.57
C ALA A 164 13.92 3.31 3.94
N TYR A 165 13.09 2.75 3.05
CA TYR A 165 11.65 2.61 3.28
C TYR A 165 11.32 1.39 4.14
N VAL A 166 12.09 0.29 4.05
CA VAL A 166 12.00 -0.81 5.02
C VAL A 166 12.26 -0.29 6.44
N ASP A 167 13.33 0.48 6.64
CA ASP A 167 13.63 1.09 7.94
C ASP A 167 12.51 2.04 8.40
N TYR A 168 11.97 2.85 7.49
CA TYR A 168 10.89 3.77 7.80
C TYR A 168 9.58 3.06 8.17
N VAL A 169 9.17 2.04 7.40
CA VAL A 169 7.98 1.22 7.68
C VAL A 169 8.12 0.50 9.03
N LYS A 170 9.29 -0.05 9.35
CA LYS A 170 9.55 -0.66 10.66
C LYS A 170 9.49 0.35 11.80
N PHE A 171 10.00 1.56 11.59
CA PHE A 171 9.85 2.65 12.53
C PHE A 171 8.38 3.00 12.77
N LEU A 172 7.57 3.17 11.72
CA LEU A 172 6.14 3.46 11.83
C LEU A 172 5.39 2.33 12.55
N ALA A 173 5.69 1.07 12.22
CA ALA A 173 5.07 -0.09 12.84
C ALA A 173 5.39 -0.17 14.35
N GLN A 174 6.65 0.12 14.73
CA GLN A 174 7.04 0.17 16.13
C GLN A 174 6.33 1.32 16.87
N GLN A 175 6.25 2.52 16.27
CA GLN A 175 5.51 3.64 16.85
C GLN A 175 4.02 3.32 17.02
N ALA A 176 3.40 2.66 16.04
CA ALA A 176 2.00 2.22 16.14
C ALA A 176 1.83 1.25 17.31
N LYS A 177 2.69 0.23 17.38
CA LYS A 177 2.68 -0.78 18.46
C LYS A 177 2.86 -0.16 19.84
N ASP A 178 3.79 0.78 20.00
CA ASP A 178 4.03 1.49 21.26
C ASP A 178 2.81 2.31 21.71
N ASN A 179 1.94 2.70 20.77
CA ASN A 179 0.67 3.38 21.03
C ASN A 179 -0.55 2.42 21.03
N GLY A 180 -0.32 1.10 21.00
CA GLY A 180 -1.38 0.09 21.01
C GLY A 180 -2.20 0.01 19.72
N LEU A 181 -1.66 0.48 18.60
CA LEU A 181 -2.26 0.47 17.28
C LEU A 181 -1.62 -0.62 16.41
N ALA A 182 -2.45 -1.28 15.61
CA ALA A 182 -1.96 -2.05 14.47
C ALA A 182 -1.60 -1.12 13.30
N MET A 183 -0.88 -1.62 12.30
CA MET A 183 -0.51 -0.87 11.10
C MET A 183 -0.69 -1.71 9.82
N GLY A 184 -1.15 -1.07 8.75
CA GLY A 184 -1.16 -1.61 7.40
C GLY A 184 0.10 -1.28 6.59
N LEU A 185 0.42 -2.10 5.59
CA LEU A 185 1.31 -1.70 4.49
C LEU A 185 0.45 -1.23 3.30
N LYS A 186 0.58 0.04 2.93
CA LYS A 186 -0.11 0.61 1.78
C LYS A 186 0.74 0.48 0.52
N ASN A 187 0.23 -0.23 -0.49
CA ASN A 187 0.93 -0.55 -1.73
C ASN A 187 2.34 -1.11 -1.44
N ALA A 188 3.40 -0.41 -1.89
CA ALA A 188 4.80 -0.72 -1.58
C ALA A 188 5.14 -2.22 -1.66
N VAL A 189 4.59 -2.91 -2.66
CA VAL A 189 4.54 -4.38 -2.80
C VAL A 189 5.94 -5.02 -2.70
N ASP A 190 6.93 -4.29 -3.21
CA ASP A 190 8.34 -4.67 -3.18
C ASP A 190 8.95 -4.77 -1.76
N LEU A 191 8.29 -4.21 -0.73
CA LEU A 191 8.74 -4.24 0.66
C LEU A 191 8.17 -5.45 1.43
N ILE A 192 7.16 -6.14 0.90
CA ILE A 192 6.42 -7.21 1.59
C ILE A 192 7.37 -8.25 2.23
N PRO A 193 8.40 -8.79 1.54
CA PRO A 193 9.29 -9.80 2.13
C PRO A 193 10.02 -9.31 3.39
N ASP A 194 10.25 -8.00 3.50
CA ASP A 194 11.05 -7.39 4.56
C ASP A 194 10.22 -6.91 5.76
N VAL A 195 8.91 -6.68 5.58
CA VAL A 195 8.04 -5.99 6.56
C VAL A 195 6.75 -6.73 6.91
N VAL A 196 6.41 -7.83 6.21
CA VAL A 196 5.15 -8.56 6.46
C VAL A 196 4.99 -9.00 7.91
N ASN A 197 6.07 -9.22 8.65
CA ASN A 197 6.03 -9.59 10.07
C ASN A 197 5.79 -8.40 11.02
N ASP A 198 6.01 -7.18 10.56
CA ASP A 198 5.89 -5.95 11.35
C ASP A 198 4.48 -5.33 11.26
N VAL A 199 3.77 -5.55 10.14
CA VAL A 199 2.41 -5.01 9.88
C VAL A 199 1.31 -6.06 10.06
N GLN A 200 0.05 -5.64 10.21
CA GLN A 200 -1.09 -6.52 10.53
C GLN A 200 -2.05 -6.76 9.36
N PHE A 201 -1.97 -5.94 8.31
CA PHE A 201 -2.73 -6.07 7.07
C PHE A 201 -2.01 -5.34 5.94
N ALA A 202 -2.51 -5.48 4.71
CA ALA A 202 -2.13 -4.66 3.58
C ALA A 202 -3.34 -3.87 3.09
N VAL A 203 -3.10 -2.67 2.57
CA VAL A 203 -4.04 -1.92 1.74
C VAL A 203 -3.42 -1.81 0.35
N ASN A 204 -4.13 -2.24 -0.67
CA ASN A 204 -3.67 -2.21 -2.05
C ASN A 204 -4.63 -1.37 -2.91
N GLU A 205 -4.07 -0.62 -3.85
CA GLU A 205 -4.81 0.00 -4.93
C GLU A 205 -4.39 -0.62 -6.27
N GLN A 206 -5.37 -1.18 -6.99
CA GLN A 206 -5.30 -1.55 -8.40
C GLN A 206 -4.36 -2.70 -8.77
N CYS A 207 -4.20 -3.72 -7.91
CA CYS A 207 -3.29 -4.81 -8.26
C CYS A 207 -3.79 -5.62 -9.46
N HIS A 208 -5.10 -5.61 -9.75
CA HIS A 208 -5.63 -6.28 -10.95
C HIS A 208 -5.30 -5.53 -12.23
N GLN A 209 -5.00 -4.23 -12.16
CA GLN A 209 -4.53 -3.46 -13.31
C GLN A 209 -3.13 -3.90 -13.75
N TYR A 210 -2.30 -4.41 -12.82
CA TYR A 210 -0.91 -4.77 -13.06
C TYR A 210 -0.71 -6.29 -13.06
N SER A 211 -0.34 -6.82 -14.22
CA SER A 211 -0.20 -8.27 -14.41
C SER A 211 0.71 -8.91 -13.36
N GLY A 212 0.11 -9.79 -12.54
CA GLY A 212 0.81 -10.57 -11.51
C GLY A 212 0.97 -9.88 -10.16
N GLU A 213 0.59 -8.60 -10.02
CA GLU A 213 0.82 -7.85 -8.78
C GLU A 213 -0.01 -8.38 -7.61
N CYS A 214 -1.29 -8.73 -7.83
CA CYS A 214 -2.13 -9.27 -6.76
C CYS A 214 -1.54 -10.56 -6.14
N ALA A 215 -0.82 -11.37 -6.91
CA ALA A 215 -0.20 -12.60 -6.41
C ALA A 215 0.91 -12.32 -5.38
N LEU A 216 1.53 -11.13 -5.43
CA LEU A 216 2.60 -10.73 -4.51
C LEU A 216 2.10 -10.49 -3.08
N TYR A 217 0.78 -10.36 -2.88
CA TYR A 217 0.16 -10.26 -1.55
C TYR A 217 -0.08 -11.62 -0.87
N LYS A 218 0.27 -12.74 -1.50
CA LYS A 218 0.17 -14.09 -0.89
C LYS A 218 0.79 -14.19 0.51
N PRO A 219 1.95 -13.57 0.83
CA PRO A 219 2.54 -13.63 2.17
C PRO A 219 1.60 -13.12 3.28
N PHE A 220 0.75 -12.12 3.00
CA PHE A 220 -0.26 -11.68 3.97
C PHE A 220 -1.32 -12.76 4.18
N THR A 221 -1.81 -13.38 3.10
CA THR A 221 -2.81 -14.46 3.21
C THR A 221 -2.25 -15.67 3.96
N ASP A 222 -1.00 -16.06 3.69
CA ASP A 222 -0.31 -17.16 4.37
C ASP A 222 -0.14 -16.88 5.87
N ALA A 223 0.09 -15.61 6.24
CA ALA A 223 0.15 -15.16 7.63
C ALA A 223 -1.23 -14.90 8.27
N ASN A 224 -2.33 -15.25 7.59
CA ASN A 224 -3.71 -14.96 7.98
C ASN A 224 -3.96 -13.47 8.26
N LYS A 225 -3.39 -12.58 7.45
CA LYS A 225 -3.57 -11.12 7.50
C LYS A 225 -4.43 -10.65 6.33
N ALA A 226 -5.27 -9.64 6.57
CA ALA A 226 -6.14 -9.07 5.57
C ALA A 226 -5.34 -8.38 4.46
N VAL A 227 -5.85 -8.49 3.23
CA VAL A 227 -5.44 -7.68 2.09
C VAL A 227 -6.67 -6.91 1.64
N PHE A 228 -6.73 -5.65 2.04
CA PHE A 228 -7.78 -4.70 1.72
C PHE A 228 -7.49 -4.12 0.34
N ASN A 229 -8.20 -4.61 -0.68
CA ASN A 229 -7.94 -4.26 -2.07
C ASN A 229 -8.95 -3.22 -2.58
N ILE A 230 -8.48 -2.20 -3.27
CA ILE A 230 -9.30 -1.17 -3.91
C ILE A 230 -9.05 -1.26 -5.42
N GLU A 231 -10.12 -1.35 -6.19
CA GLU A 231 -10.09 -1.26 -7.64
C GLU A 231 -10.99 -0.11 -8.08
N TYR A 232 -10.58 0.65 -9.09
CA TYR A 232 -11.31 1.83 -9.55
C TYR A 232 -12.00 1.54 -10.88
N GLY A 233 -13.30 1.27 -10.83
CA GLY A 233 -14.09 0.78 -11.96
C GLY A 233 -13.84 -0.70 -12.29
N GLY A 234 -14.37 -1.14 -13.43
CA GLY A 234 -14.24 -2.53 -13.89
C GLY A 234 -15.00 -3.57 -13.05
N ASN A 235 -14.59 -4.84 -13.20
CA ASN A 235 -15.13 -5.98 -12.44
C ASN A 235 -13.98 -6.90 -12.01
N HIS A 236 -13.24 -6.45 -11.00
CA HIS A 236 -12.00 -7.06 -10.52
C HIS A 236 -12.23 -7.77 -9.18
N CYS A 237 -13.19 -8.68 -9.16
CA CYS A 237 -13.62 -9.40 -7.95
C CYS A 237 -12.97 -10.78 -7.79
N ASP A 238 -12.11 -11.18 -8.72
CA ASP A 238 -11.39 -12.45 -8.67
C ASP A 238 -10.25 -12.40 -7.65
N ASN A 239 -9.89 -13.57 -7.13
CA ASN A 239 -8.75 -13.74 -6.25
C ASN A 239 -7.68 -14.56 -6.99
N PRO A 240 -6.42 -14.11 -7.03
CA PRO A 240 -5.32 -14.98 -7.47
C PRO A 240 -5.24 -16.24 -6.60
N SER A 241 -4.66 -17.31 -7.15
CA SER A 241 -4.50 -18.57 -6.43
C SER A 241 -3.73 -18.37 -5.11
N GLY A 242 -4.35 -18.75 -4.00
CA GLY A 242 -3.76 -18.65 -2.67
C GLY A 242 -3.75 -17.24 -2.05
N VAL A 243 -4.36 -16.25 -2.71
CA VAL A 243 -4.51 -14.89 -2.17
C VAL A 243 -5.98 -14.66 -1.77
N LYS A 244 -6.21 -14.05 -0.61
CA LYS A 244 -7.53 -13.66 -0.13
C LYS A 244 -7.64 -12.15 -0.06
N LEU A 245 -8.07 -11.54 -1.16
CA LEU A 245 -8.40 -10.12 -1.22
C LEU A 245 -9.80 -9.89 -0.63
N SER A 246 -9.93 -8.77 0.08
CA SER A 246 -11.21 -8.15 0.39
C SER A 246 -11.31 -6.93 -0.50
N THR A 247 -11.97 -7.06 -1.63
CA THR A 247 -11.97 -6.07 -2.73
C THR A 247 -13.17 -5.14 -2.65
N LEU A 248 -12.90 -3.85 -2.79
CA LEU A 248 -13.86 -2.78 -3.04
C LEU A 248 -13.69 -2.27 -4.47
N ILE A 249 -14.77 -2.29 -5.25
CA ILE A 249 -14.86 -1.57 -6.52
C ILE A 249 -15.35 -0.14 -6.24
N LYS A 250 -14.44 0.82 -6.28
CA LYS A 250 -14.70 2.25 -6.08
C LYS A 250 -14.88 2.96 -7.43
N PRO A 251 -15.47 4.17 -7.45
CA PRO A 251 -15.66 4.93 -8.69
C PRO A 251 -14.32 5.26 -9.38
N GLU A 252 -14.33 5.32 -10.72
CA GLU A 252 -13.14 5.59 -11.56
C GLU A 252 -12.46 6.94 -11.27
N ASP A 253 -13.19 7.88 -10.65
CA ASP A 253 -12.68 9.18 -10.25
C ASP A 253 -11.73 9.14 -9.03
N GLN A 254 -11.57 7.96 -8.41
CA GLN A 254 -10.75 7.72 -7.22
C GLN A 254 -11.09 8.68 -6.08
N GLY A 255 -12.36 9.07 -5.96
CA GLY A 255 -12.81 10.03 -4.97
C GLY A 255 -12.69 9.51 -3.53
N LEU A 256 -12.78 8.19 -3.34
CA LEU A 256 -12.88 7.52 -2.02
C LEU A 256 -13.88 8.22 -1.08
N ASN A 257 -14.99 8.68 -1.66
CA ASN A 257 -16.00 9.52 -1.02
C ASN A 257 -17.38 8.84 -0.90
N THR A 258 -17.44 7.55 -1.24
CA THR A 258 -18.64 6.73 -1.14
C THR A 258 -18.33 5.42 -0.42
N LEU A 259 -19.26 4.99 0.44
CA LEU A 259 -19.26 3.64 1.01
C LEU A 259 -19.77 2.62 -0.02
N GLY A 260 -19.46 1.36 0.22
CA GLY A 260 -19.83 0.22 -0.60
C GLY A 260 -18.78 -0.11 -1.67
N GLY A 261 -19.19 -0.98 -2.60
CA GLY A 261 -18.33 -1.52 -3.65
C GLY A 261 -17.77 -2.90 -3.36
N ALA A 262 -18.06 -3.50 -2.20
CA ALA A 262 -17.56 -4.82 -1.85
C ALA A 262 -18.02 -5.90 -2.83
N CYS A 263 -17.07 -6.72 -3.28
CA CYS A 263 -17.36 -7.86 -4.13
C CYS A 263 -18.29 -8.89 -3.45
N ALA A 264 -19.10 -9.58 -4.24
CA ALA A 264 -20.09 -10.53 -3.72
C ALA A 264 -19.45 -11.60 -2.84
N GLY A 265 -20.04 -11.84 -1.66
CA GLY A 265 -19.53 -12.81 -0.68
C GLY A 265 -18.38 -12.30 0.21
N GLN A 266 -17.90 -11.07 0.01
CA GLN A 266 -16.85 -10.47 0.83
C GLN A 266 -17.39 -9.47 1.88
N ASN A 267 -18.71 -9.22 1.89
CA ASN A 267 -19.39 -8.44 2.91
C ASN A 267 -20.52 -9.27 3.56
N PRO A 268 -20.50 -9.51 4.89
CA PRO A 268 -21.54 -10.27 5.57
C PRO A 268 -22.83 -9.44 5.70
N GLY A 269 -23.61 -9.35 4.62
CA GLY A 269 -24.88 -8.61 4.62
C GLY A 269 -25.44 -8.30 3.24
N THR A 270 -24.63 -8.40 2.18
CA THR A 270 -25.13 -8.26 0.81
C THR A 270 -25.93 -9.52 0.45
N PRO A 271 -27.24 -9.42 0.14
CA PRO A 271 -27.95 -10.52 -0.47
C PRO A 271 -27.18 -10.94 -1.71
N SER A 272 -26.85 -12.23 -1.83
CA SER A 272 -26.40 -12.78 -3.09
C SER A 272 -27.52 -12.54 -4.10
N ASN A 273 -27.40 -11.53 -4.96
CA ASN A 273 -28.17 -11.47 -6.19
C ASN A 273 -27.61 -12.54 -7.12
N GLY A 274 -27.96 -13.78 -6.81
CA GLY A 274 -27.68 -14.95 -7.63
C GLY A 274 -28.50 -14.87 -8.90
N ASN A 275 -28.00 -14.13 -9.89
CA ASN A 275 -28.24 -14.50 -11.28
C ASN A 275 -27.18 -15.54 -11.69
N SER A 276 -27.27 -16.73 -11.08
CA SER A 276 -26.77 -17.94 -11.71
C SER A 276 -27.84 -18.42 -12.70
N PRO A 277 -27.50 -18.70 -13.97
CA PRO A 277 -28.39 -19.42 -14.85
C PRO A 277 -28.74 -20.76 -14.21
N ALA A 278 -30.03 -21.10 -14.20
CA ALA A 278 -30.52 -22.36 -13.67
C ALA A 278 -29.74 -23.56 -14.24
N PRO A 279 -29.47 -24.62 -13.45
CA PRO A 279 -28.77 -25.79 -13.96
C PRO A 279 -29.65 -26.50 -14.99
N SER A 280 -29.18 -26.54 -16.24
CA SER A 280 -29.75 -27.41 -17.27
C SER A 280 -29.73 -28.85 -16.77
N LYS A 281 -30.92 -29.46 -16.70
CA LYS A 281 -31.08 -30.89 -16.43
C LYS A 281 -30.49 -31.68 -17.60
N THR A 282 -29.29 -32.24 -17.41
CA THR A 282 -28.74 -33.21 -18.37
C THR A 282 -29.26 -34.60 -18.00
N THR A 283 -30.28 -35.04 -18.72
CA THR A 283 -30.77 -36.42 -18.67
C THR A 283 -29.80 -37.29 -19.49
N ALA A 284 -29.15 -38.25 -18.83
CA ALA A 284 -28.28 -39.23 -19.47
C ALA A 284 -29.09 -40.40 -20.06
N THR A 285 -28.80 -40.79 -21.30
CA THR A 285 -29.04 -42.15 -21.86
C THR A 285 -28.20 -42.33 -23.15
N PRO A 286 -27.95 -43.57 -23.64
CA PRO A 286 -26.60 -44.16 -23.67
C PRO A 286 -26.02 -44.38 -25.09
N VAL A 287 -24.73 -44.74 -25.08
CA VAL A 287 -23.81 -45.01 -26.20
C VAL A 287 -24.33 -46.04 -27.22
N GLN A 288 -24.10 -45.77 -28.51
CA GLN A 288 -23.93 -46.78 -29.55
C GLN A 288 -22.67 -46.53 -30.39
N THR A 289 -21.95 -47.62 -30.60
CA THR A 289 -20.62 -47.79 -31.21
C THR A 289 -20.65 -47.90 -32.74
N SER A 290 -19.67 -47.30 -33.43
CA SER A 290 -19.08 -47.88 -34.65
C SER A 290 -17.62 -47.40 -34.89
N ARG A 291 -16.72 -48.37 -35.08
CA ARG A 291 -15.36 -48.32 -35.69
C ARG A 291 -15.50 -48.12 -37.21
N ALA A 292 -14.53 -47.75 -38.05
CA ALA A 292 -13.16 -47.20 -38.02
C ALA A 292 -12.76 -46.92 -39.49
N ALA A 293 -11.84 -45.99 -39.77
CA ALA A 293 -10.92 -46.08 -40.91
C ALA A 293 -9.70 -45.17 -40.73
N VAL A 294 -8.57 -45.65 -41.25
CA VAL A 294 -7.17 -45.32 -40.97
C VAL A 294 -6.58 -44.44 -42.08
N SER A 295 -5.68 -43.50 -41.73
CA SER A 295 -4.53 -43.12 -42.58
C SER A 295 -3.46 -42.35 -41.78
N GLN A 296 -2.19 -42.67 -42.07
CA GLN A 296 -0.95 -42.26 -41.39
C GLN A 296 -0.21 -41.10 -42.11
N PRO A 297 0.91 -40.55 -41.56
CA PRO A 297 1.43 -39.18 -41.81
C PRO A 297 2.71 -39.12 -42.68
N PRO A 298 3.23 -37.91 -42.98
CA PRO A 298 4.67 -37.67 -43.19
C PRO A 298 5.22 -36.60 -42.21
N SER A 299 6.28 -36.83 -41.41
CA SER A 299 7.72 -36.97 -41.69
C SER A 299 8.49 -35.64 -41.89
N ASN A 300 9.23 -35.26 -40.83
CA ASN A 300 10.57 -34.64 -40.71
C ASN A 300 11.16 -33.79 -41.86
N GLN A 301 11.69 -32.61 -41.50
CA GLN A 301 13.10 -32.24 -41.74
C GLN A 301 13.56 -31.04 -40.88
N ALA A 302 14.82 -31.10 -40.47
CA ALA A 302 15.59 -30.14 -39.66
C ALA A 302 16.86 -29.70 -40.47
N PRO A 303 17.69 -28.75 -39.99
CA PRO A 303 18.23 -27.62 -40.77
C PRO A 303 19.69 -27.76 -41.23
N GLN A 304 20.17 -26.87 -42.13
CA GLN A 304 21.56 -26.40 -42.31
C GLN A 304 21.72 -25.32 -43.43
N PRO A 305 22.90 -24.69 -43.69
CA PRO A 305 23.45 -23.49 -43.04
C PRO A 305 23.83 -22.33 -44.03
N THR A 306 24.49 -21.29 -43.48
CA THR A 306 25.01 -20.02 -44.04
C THR A 306 25.85 -20.10 -45.32
N PRO A 307 26.09 -18.95 -45.99
CA PRO A 307 27.49 -18.53 -46.11
C PRO A 307 27.77 -17.03 -45.86
N THR A 308 29.03 -16.81 -45.47
CA THR A 308 29.86 -15.62 -45.25
C THR A 308 30.16 -14.76 -46.48
N ASN A 309 30.40 -13.45 -46.27
CA ASN A 309 31.50 -12.63 -46.81
C ASN A 309 31.43 -11.23 -46.14
N THR A 310 32.35 -10.84 -45.25
CA THR A 310 33.67 -10.18 -45.46
C THR A 310 33.60 -8.80 -46.13
N GLY A 311 34.10 -7.79 -45.41
CA GLY A 311 34.43 -6.45 -45.91
C GLY A 311 34.68 -5.46 -44.77
N GLU A 312 35.94 -5.39 -44.32
CA GLU A 312 36.55 -4.27 -43.58
C GLU A 312 36.41 -2.95 -44.39
N GLU A 313 36.36 -1.72 -43.85
CA GLU A 313 37.47 -0.97 -43.23
C GLU A 313 36.94 0.39 -42.67
N GLN A 314 37.52 0.78 -41.53
CA GLN A 314 38.06 2.12 -41.15
C GLN A 314 37.20 3.40 -41.09
N GLY A 315 37.42 4.15 -40.00
CA GLY A 315 37.19 5.60 -39.90
C GLY A 315 36.94 6.10 -38.49
N GLU A 316 38.00 6.53 -37.79
CA GLU A 316 38.04 7.17 -36.47
C GLU A 316 37.54 8.66 -36.48
N PRO A 317 37.46 9.37 -35.32
CA PRO A 317 36.42 10.35 -35.00
C PRO A 317 36.88 11.83 -35.15
N GLU A 318 35.94 12.77 -34.99
CA GLU A 318 36.27 14.17 -34.66
C GLU A 318 35.44 14.69 -33.48
N GLU A 319 36.17 15.37 -32.59
CA GLU A 319 35.76 16.07 -31.38
C GLU A 319 35.23 17.49 -31.71
N GLY A 320 34.42 18.04 -30.81
CA GLY A 320 34.02 19.45 -30.85
C GLY A 320 33.43 19.87 -29.50
N GLU A 321 34.27 20.49 -28.67
CA GLU A 321 33.96 21.13 -27.39
C GLU A 321 33.40 22.58 -27.57
N PRO A 322 32.93 23.25 -26.49
CA PRO A 322 31.80 24.20 -26.53
C PRO A 322 32.20 25.68 -26.57
N GLU A 323 31.23 26.57 -26.84
CA GLU A 323 31.37 28.01 -26.61
C GLU A 323 30.47 28.49 -25.45
N GLU A 324 31.09 29.25 -24.55
CA GLU A 324 30.51 30.02 -23.46
C GLU A 324 30.04 31.41 -23.94
N GLY A 325 29.03 31.96 -23.27
CA GLY A 325 28.65 33.38 -23.37
C GLY A 325 27.65 33.76 -22.26
N GLU A 326 28.13 34.44 -21.22
CA GLU A 326 27.34 35.16 -20.20
C GLU A 326 27.09 36.65 -20.61
N PRO A 327 26.53 37.55 -19.76
CA PRO A 327 25.11 37.72 -19.48
C PRO A 327 24.63 39.19 -19.73
N GLU A 328 23.32 39.45 -19.72
CA GLU A 328 22.77 40.82 -19.62
C GLU A 328 21.86 40.97 -18.39
N GLU A 329 22.08 42.06 -17.64
CA GLU A 329 21.38 42.44 -16.41
C GLU A 329 20.18 43.39 -16.64
N ASN A 330 19.08 43.09 -15.93
CA ASN A 330 18.17 43.96 -15.17
C ASN A 330 17.54 45.25 -15.75
N GLU A 331 16.19 45.25 -15.79
CA GLU A 331 15.34 46.39 -15.39
C GLU A 331 14.17 45.93 -14.49
N PRO A 332 13.74 46.72 -13.48
CA PRO A 332 12.71 46.33 -12.50
C PRO A 332 11.30 46.83 -12.88
N PRO A 333 10.21 46.12 -12.55
CA PRO A 333 8.86 46.66 -12.71
C PRO A 333 8.35 47.43 -11.48
N ALA A 334 7.61 48.51 -11.77
CA ALA A 334 6.96 49.44 -10.85
C ALA A 334 5.76 48.84 -10.07
N PRO A 335 5.29 49.46 -8.96
CA PRO A 335 4.31 48.85 -8.05
C PRO A 335 2.88 49.37 -8.26
N GLN A 336 1.86 48.51 -8.25
CA GLN A 336 0.42 48.82 -8.04
C GLN A 336 -0.36 47.51 -7.69
N PRO A 337 -1.62 47.55 -7.19
CA PRO A 337 -2.04 47.82 -5.82
C PRO A 337 -2.80 46.63 -5.18
N THR A 338 -2.99 46.67 -3.86
CA THR A 338 -3.81 45.74 -3.07
C THR A 338 -5.26 45.63 -3.57
N LYS A 339 -5.73 44.41 -3.85
CA LYS A 339 -7.16 44.08 -3.94
C LYS A 339 -7.48 42.76 -3.25
N THR A 340 -8.15 42.87 -2.11
CA THR A 340 -9.02 41.84 -1.51
C THR A 340 -9.88 41.15 -2.58
N HIS A 341 -9.84 39.81 -2.63
CA HIS A 341 -10.81 39.01 -3.39
C HIS A 341 -11.41 37.93 -2.50
N GLN A 342 -12.70 38.09 -2.20
CA GLN A 342 -13.61 36.99 -1.88
C GLN A 342 -13.59 35.99 -3.03
N TRP A 343 -13.43 34.70 -2.72
CA TRP A 343 -13.67 33.64 -3.68
C TRP A 343 -14.98 32.93 -3.32
N GLY A 344 -16.04 33.33 -4.02
CA GLY A 344 -17.09 32.40 -4.45
C GLY A 344 -16.71 31.92 -5.86
N GLY A 345 -16.65 30.62 -6.07
CA GLY A 345 -16.26 30.06 -7.36
C GLY A 345 -16.58 28.58 -7.46
N PHE A 346 -17.50 28.27 -8.37
CA PHE A 346 -17.90 26.94 -8.83
C PHE A 346 -16.69 26.05 -9.16
N ALA A 347 -16.64 24.85 -8.56
CA ALA A 347 -15.72 23.80 -8.97
C ALA A 347 -16.30 23.08 -10.21
N THR A 348 -15.70 23.29 -11.37
CA THR A 348 -15.81 22.36 -12.50
C THR A 348 -14.78 21.25 -12.27
N SER A 349 -15.26 20.04 -11.97
CA SER A 349 -14.42 18.87 -11.75
C SER A 349 -13.73 18.45 -13.05
N LYS A 350 -12.44 18.71 -13.18
CA LYS A 350 -11.59 17.92 -14.09
C LYS A 350 -11.41 16.53 -13.47
N PRO A 351 -11.42 15.43 -14.25
CA PRO A 351 -11.11 14.11 -13.73
C PRO A 351 -9.70 14.12 -13.13
N LYS A 352 -9.53 13.46 -11.97
CA LYS A 352 -8.22 13.24 -11.37
C LYS A 352 -7.31 12.50 -12.36
N PRO A 353 -6.01 12.81 -12.43
CA PRO A 353 -5.05 11.93 -13.09
C PRO A 353 -5.01 10.57 -12.37
N ARG A 354 -4.68 9.52 -13.11
CA ARG A 354 -4.63 8.10 -12.66
C ARG A 354 -3.67 7.91 -11.48
N PRO A 355 -3.84 6.90 -10.60
CA PRO A 355 -2.89 6.64 -9.53
C PRO A 355 -1.53 6.22 -10.06
N TRP A 356 -0.56 6.72 -9.32
CA TRP A 356 0.88 6.50 -9.27
C TRP A 356 1.19 5.10 -8.72
N GLY A 357 2.31 4.43 -9.02
CA GLY A 357 3.49 4.86 -9.74
C GLY A 357 3.65 4.29 -11.15
N TYR A 358 4.89 4.33 -11.63
CA TYR A 358 5.35 3.56 -12.80
C TYR A 358 5.11 4.18 -14.19
N HIS A 359 5.50 5.44 -14.39
CA HIS A 359 5.89 5.88 -15.74
C HIS A 359 7.23 5.33 -16.23
N ASN A 360 7.93 4.48 -15.45
CA ASN A 360 9.17 3.80 -15.89
C ASN A 360 9.48 2.53 -15.06
N ARG A 361 8.71 1.44 -15.23
CA ARG A 361 9.20 0.10 -14.86
C ARG A 361 9.30 -0.79 -16.10
N PRO A 362 10.47 -1.38 -16.40
CA PRO A 362 10.57 -2.40 -17.43
C PRO A 362 9.75 -3.62 -17.01
N HIS A 363 9.06 -4.23 -17.98
CA HIS A 363 8.40 -5.53 -17.83
C HIS A 363 9.35 -6.54 -17.17
N TRP A 364 8.99 -7.05 -15.99
CA TRP A 364 9.75 -8.11 -15.34
C TRP A 364 9.53 -9.42 -16.11
N GLY A 365 10.54 -9.82 -16.89
CA GLY A 365 10.73 -11.18 -17.36
C GLY A 365 11.05 -12.11 -16.18
N GLY A 366 10.51 -13.32 -16.22
CA GLY A 366 10.48 -14.25 -15.10
C GLY A 366 11.84 -14.59 -14.48
N TYR A 367 11.87 -14.63 -13.16
CA TYR A 367 12.94 -15.28 -12.40
C TYR A 367 12.78 -16.79 -12.49
N HIS A 368 13.70 -17.43 -13.22
CA HIS A 368 13.99 -18.85 -13.06
C HIS A 368 14.68 -19.09 -11.72
N SER A 369 14.08 -19.95 -10.90
CA SER A 369 14.75 -20.53 -9.73
C SER A 369 15.86 -21.48 -10.20
N SER A 370 17.13 -21.13 -9.97
CA SER A 370 18.23 -22.10 -9.99
C SER A 370 18.43 -22.64 -8.58
N GLN A 371 17.95 -23.86 -8.35
CA GLN A 371 18.41 -24.67 -7.22
C GLN A 371 19.86 -25.09 -7.49
N ALA A 372 20.81 -24.57 -6.72
CA ALA A 372 22.16 -25.09 -6.65
C ALA A 372 22.18 -26.34 -5.77
N GLY A 373 22.09 -27.52 -6.40
CA GLY A 373 22.40 -28.80 -5.75
C GLY A 373 23.90 -28.93 -5.54
N HIS A 374 24.32 -29.08 -4.29
CA HIS A 374 25.68 -29.48 -3.93
C HIS A 374 25.99 -30.87 -4.52
N HIS A 375 27.02 -30.92 -5.37
CA HIS A 375 27.73 -32.15 -5.70
C HIS A 375 28.62 -32.53 -4.52
N ASN A 376 28.38 -33.69 -3.93
CA ASN A 376 29.44 -34.45 -3.26
C ASN A 376 29.76 -35.63 -4.17
N ASN A 377 30.99 -35.64 -4.69
CA ASN A 377 31.62 -36.84 -5.21
C ASN A 377 31.87 -37.79 -4.03
N ASN A 378 31.55 -39.06 -4.21
CA ASN A 378 32.41 -40.16 -3.79
C ASN A 378 32.18 -41.30 -4.77
N ASP A 379 33.30 -41.73 -5.34
CA ASP A 379 33.48 -42.92 -6.14
C ASP A 379 33.18 -44.19 -5.33
N ASP A 380 32.96 -45.26 -6.08
CA ASP A 380 33.40 -46.64 -5.84
C ASP A 380 32.30 -47.72 -6.00
N ASP A 381 32.59 -48.58 -6.97
CA ASP A 381 32.45 -50.04 -6.98
C ASP A 381 31.10 -50.72 -7.26
N ASP A 382 31.13 -51.41 -8.40
CA ASP A 382 30.85 -52.84 -8.60
C ASP A 382 29.41 -53.38 -8.70
N ASP A 383 29.24 -54.02 -9.86
CA ASP A 383 28.66 -55.35 -10.13
C ASP A 383 27.14 -55.58 -10.31
N GLU A 384 26.90 -56.27 -11.45
CA GLU A 384 25.78 -57.08 -11.98
C GLU A 384 24.47 -56.42 -12.46
#